data_AF-A0A067QM29-F1
#
_entry.id   AF-A0A067QM29-F1
#
_cell.length_a   1.000
_cell.length_b   1.000
_cell.length_c   1.000
_cell.angle_alpha   90.00
_cell.angle_beta   90.00
_cell.angle_gamma   90.00
#
_symmetry.space_group_name_H-M   'P 1'
#
loop_
_entity.id
_entity.type
_entity.pdbx_description
1 polymer ?
#
loop_
_entity_poly.entity_id
_entity_poly.type
_entity_poly.pdbx_seq_one_letter_code
_entity_poly.pdbx_strand_id
1 'polypeptide(L)'
;MVQFEKAENSSLNLVGKAKGKVPRQSIINPDWDFQKMGIGGLDKEFNAIFRRAFASRVFPPEIVEQLGCKHVKGILLFGPPGTGKTLMARQIGTMLNAREPKIVNGPQILDKYVGESEANVRRLFADAEEEEKRLGPNSGLHIIIFDEIDAICKSRGSVAGNTGVHDTVVNQLLAKIDGVEQLNNILVIGMTNRRDMIDEALLRPGRLEVQMEIGLPNEQGRFQILNIHTSRMKDYKKINPDVDIKELAVLTKNFSGAELEGLVRAAQSTAMNRLIKAASKVEVDPEAMEKLLVNRSDFLHALENDIKPAFGTSGEVLEHFLARGIINWGTPVSSILEDGMLFIQQARATDTSGLVSVLLEGPPNSGKTALAAQLAKNSDFPFVKVCTPEEMVGFTESAKCLHIRKVFDDAYRSQLSCILVDNIERLLDYGPIGPRYSNLTLQALLVLLKKEPPKGRKLLILCTSSRRQVLEDMEMLSAFTAVLHVPNLSQPDHLMAVLEESDVFTKKDLSALSRKILGHRVFIGIKKLLALIDMARQTEEPYRVIKFLSKLEEEGGLDMGSSIQ
;
A
#
# COMPACT_ATOMS: atom_id res chain seq x y z
N MET A 1 53.58 22.24 -28.64
CA MET A 1 52.92 20.93 -28.78
C MET A 1 51.80 21.11 -29.79
N VAL A 2 51.87 20.44 -30.94
CA VAL A 2 50.82 20.52 -31.97
C VAL A 2 49.64 19.68 -31.49
N GLN A 3 48.47 20.31 -31.32
CA GLN A 3 47.23 19.61 -30.98
C GLN A 3 46.39 19.47 -32.24
N PHE A 4 45.94 18.26 -32.53
CA PHE A 4 45.05 17.98 -33.65
C PHE A 4 43.61 18.00 -33.16
N GLU A 5 42.78 18.87 -33.73
CA GLU A 5 41.35 18.95 -33.47
C GLU A 5 40.56 18.49 -34.68
N LYS A 6 39.43 17.86 -34.41
CA LYS A 6 38.52 17.32 -35.43
C LYS A 6 37.41 18.34 -35.67
N ALA A 7 37.12 18.65 -36.93
CA ALA A 7 35.92 19.42 -37.30
C ALA A 7 34.64 18.60 -37.04
N GLU A 8 33.57 19.24 -36.56
CA GLU A 8 32.34 18.57 -36.06
C GLU A 8 31.72 17.55 -37.04
N ASN A 9 31.84 17.78 -38.36
CA ASN A 9 31.28 16.92 -39.40
C ASN A 9 32.29 15.95 -40.04
N SER A 10 33.51 15.84 -39.50
CA SER A 10 34.53 14.96 -40.07
C SER A 10 34.32 13.50 -39.66
N SER A 11 34.65 12.53 -40.53
CA SER A 11 34.69 11.10 -40.22
C SER A 11 36.05 10.63 -39.68
N LEU A 12 37.03 11.53 -39.56
CA LEU A 12 38.38 11.20 -39.10
C LEU A 12 38.37 10.78 -37.62
N ASN A 13 39.04 9.65 -37.31
CA ASN A 13 39.32 9.19 -35.95
C ASN A 13 40.78 9.50 -35.60
N LEU A 14 40.99 10.52 -34.76
CA LEU A 14 42.32 10.89 -34.27
C LEU A 14 42.78 9.91 -33.18
N VAL A 15 43.99 9.36 -33.33
CA VAL A 15 44.63 8.45 -32.35
C VAL A 15 45.90 9.08 -31.78
N GLY A 16 46.24 8.78 -30.52
CA GLY A 16 47.48 9.22 -29.86
C GLY A 16 47.31 10.34 -28.82
N LYS A 17 48.43 10.74 -28.20
CA LYS A 17 48.49 11.72 -27.08
C LYS A 17 48.44 13.19 -27.51
N ALA A 18 48.57 13.48 -28.81
CA ALA A 18 48.55 14.83 -29.38
C ALA A 18 47.15 15.28 -29.86
N LYS A 19 46.09 14.56 -29.49
CA LYS A 19 44.69 14.98 -29.70
C LYS A 19 44.39 16.23 -28.87
N GLY A 20 43.76 17.24 -29.46
CA GLY A 20 43.15 18.34 -28.71
C GLY A 20 42.13 17.78 -27.72
N LYS A 21 41.96 18.43 -26.56
CA LYS A 21 40.90 18.06 -25.62
C LYS A 21 39.57 18.40 -26.30
N VAL A 22 38.96 17.43 -26.98
CA VAL A 22 37.58 17.56 -27.48
C VAL A 22 36.74 18.03 -26.30
N PRO A 23 36.02 19.16 -26.40
CA PRO A 23 35.18 19.64 -25.32
C PRO A 23 34.08 18.60 -25.11
N ARG A 24 34.30 17.68 -24.17
CA ARG A 24 33.25 16.76 -23.74
C ARG A 24 32.24 17.61 -22.99
N GLN A 25 31.02 17.70 -23.52
CA GLN A 25 29.88 18.06 -22.69
C GLN A 25 29.85 17.07 -21.53
N SER A 26 30.02 17.59 -20.31
CA SER A 26 29.85 16.78 -19.12
C SER A 26 28.44 16.24 -19.16
N ILE A 27 28.29 14.91 -19.14
CA ILE A 27 26.99 14.23 -19.21
C ILE A 27 26.13 14.59 -17.99
N ILE A 28 26.73 15.17 -16.94
CA ILE A 28 26.05 15.57 -15.71
C ILE A 28 26.30 17.06 -15.46
N ASN A 29 25.24 17.80 -15.19
CA ASN A 29 25.33 19.16 -14.67
C ASN A 29 25.86 19.12 -13.23
N PRO A 30 26.94 19.85 -12.90
CA PRO A 30 27.56 19.79 -11.57
C PRO A 30 26.70 20.39 -10.44
N ASP A 31 25.72 21.25 -10.75
CA ASP A 31 24.84 21.92 -9.76
C ASP A 31 23.49 21.21 -9.60
N TRP A 32 23.49 19.95 -9.14
CA TRP A 32 22.25 19.21 -8.90
C TRP A 32 21.93 19.14 -7.40
N ASP A 33 20.82 19.77 -7.03
CA ASP A 33 20.27 19.76 -5.67
C ASP A 33 18.91 19.05 -5.70
N PHE A 34 18.77 17.99 -4.91
CA PHE A 34 17.58 17.15 -4.82
C PHE A 34 16.32 17.96 -4.49
N GLN A 35 16.44 18.95 -3.61
CA GLN A 35 15.31 19.80 -3.24
C GLN A 35 14.88 20.70 -4.40
N LYS A 36 15.84 21.21 -5.18
CA LYS A 36 15.55 22.03 -6.36
C LYS A 36 14.96 21.21 -7.51
N MET A 37 15.29 19.93 -7.58
CA MET A 37 14.72 18.98 -8.56
C MET A 37 13.32 18.48 -8.18
N GLY A 38 12.79 18.88 -7.02
CA GLY A 38 11.45 18.52 -6.57
C GLY A 38 11.30 17.03 -6.23
N ILE A 39 12.40 16.35 -5.90
CA ILE A 39 12.39 14.95 -5.42
C ILE A 39 12.55 15.00 -3.90
N GLY A 40 11.56 14.45 -3.17
CA GLY A 40 11.62 14.30 -1.72
C GLY A 40 11.58 12.83 -1.30
N GLY A 41 12.40 12.44 -0.34
CA GLY A 41 12.32 11.17 0.37
C GLY A 41 12.93 9.96 -0.34
N LEU A 42 13.58 10.15 -1.50
CA LEU A 42 14.15 9.08 -2.34
C LEU A 42 15.68 9.18 -2.49
N ASP A 43 16.35 9.85 -1.56
CA ASP A 43 17.79 10.14 -1.65
C ASP A 43 18.63 8.86 -1.68
N LYS A 44 18.24 7.83 -0.93
CA LYS A 44 18.97 6.56 -0.85
C LYS A 44 18.87 5.78 -2.15
N GLU A 45 17.64 5.66 -2.64
CA GLU A 45 17.26 5.02 -3.88
C GLU A 45 17.99 5.70 -5.05
N PHE A 46 17.89 7.03 -5.14
CA PHE A 46 18.55 7.79 -6.20
C PHE A 46 20.08 7.64 -6.16
N ASN A 47 20.72 7.75 -4.99
CA ASN A 47 22.16 7.55 -4.85
C ASN A 47 22.59 6.14 -5.27
N ALA A 48 21.77 5.12 -5.00
CA ALA A 48 22.03 3.76 -5.44
C ALA A 48 21.91 3.61 -6.98
N ILE A 49 20.93 4.25 -7.63
CA ILE A 49 20.86 4.33 -9.10
C ILE A 49 22.12 5.03 -9.62
N PHE A 50 22.46 6.17 -9.04
CA PHE A 50 23.57 6.99 -9.50
C PHE A 50 24.89 6.24 -9.49
N ARG A 51 25.18 5.57 -8.37
CA ARG A 51 26.37 4.75 -8.22
C ARG A 51 26.40 3.56 -9.19
N ARG A 52 25.26 2.90 -9.45
CA ARG A 52 25.22 1.67 -10.26
C ARG A 52 25.12 1.94 -11.76
N ALA A 53 24.27 2.88 -12.17
CA ALA A 53 23.97 3.16 -13.57
C ALA A 53 24.85 4.28 -14.15
N PHE A 54 25.06 5.37 -13.40
CA PHE A 54 25.69 6.58 -13.94
C PHE A 54 27.19 6.64 -13.70
N ALA A 55 27.74 6.01 -12.65
CA ALA A 55 29.17 6.04 -12.35
C ALA A 55 30.06 5.72 -13.56
N SER A 56 29.73 4.66 -14.31
CA SER A 56 30.49 4.28 -15.52
C SER A 56 30.51 5.36 -16.60
N ARG A 57 29.52 6.26 -16.64
CA ARG A 57 29.39 7.35 -17.62
C ARG A 57 29.99 8.67 -17.11
N VAL A 58 30.25 8.79 -15.80
CA VAL A 58 30.91 9.97 -15.20
C VAL A 58 32.42 9.89 -15.34
N PHE A 59 32.98 8.69 -15.20
CA PHE A 59 34.42 8.52 -15.28
C PHE A 59 34.94 8.67 -16.71
N PRO A 60 36.18 9.16 -16.90
CA PRO A 60 36.82 9.22 -18.21
C PRO A 60 36.83 7.84 -18.89
N PRO A 61 36.50 7.75 -20.19
CA PRO A 61 36.40 6.47 -20.89
C PRO A 61 37.71 5.71 -20.93
N GLU A 62 38.85 6.38 -20.83
CA GLU A 62 40.17 5.74 -20.74
C GLU A 62 40.29 4.85 -19.49
N ILE A 63 39.67 5.25 -18.38
CA ILE A 63 39.62 4.44 -17.14
C ILE A 63 38.60 3.31 -17.29
N VAL A 64 37.45 3.58 -17.90
CA VAL A 64 36.39 2.59 -18.11
C VAL A 64 36.84 1.46 -19.03
N GLU A 65 37.58 1.81 -20.09
CA GLU A 65 38.18 0.87 -21.04
C GLU A 65 39.26 0.01 -20.37
N GLN A 66 40.11 0.61 -19.52
CA GLN A 66 41.08 -0.14 -18.69
C GLN A 66 40.40 -1.11 -17.71
N LEU A 67 39.23 -0.73 -17.18
CA LEU A 67 38.45 -1.58 -16.27
C LEU A 67 37.63 -2.65 -17.02
N GLY A 68 37.51 -2.56 -18.35
CA GLY A 68 36.68 -3.46 -19.16
C GLY A 68 35.19 -3.41 -18.80
N CYS A 69 34.72 -2.34 -18.17
CA CYS A 69 33.34 -2.23 -17.71
C CYS A 69 32.40 -1.87 -18.87
N LYS A 70 31.32 -2.64 -19.04
CA LYS A 70 30.23 -2.28 -19.94
C LYS A 70 29.32 -1.26 -19.26
N HIS A 71 28.78 -0.31 -20.03
CA HIS A 71 27.80 0.62 -19.51
C HIS A 71 26.46 -0.08 -19.25
N VAL A 72 25.78 0.34 -18.19
CA VAL A 72 24.42 -0.13 -17.89
C VAL A 72 23.47 0.42 -18.96
N LYS A 73 22.72 -0.48 -19.58
CA LYS A 73 21.77 -0.17 -20.66
C LYS A 73 20.36 0.12 -20.18
N GLY A 74 19.97 -0.41 -19.02
CA GLY A 74 18.59 -0.38 -18.58
C GLY A 74 18.39 -0.23 -17.07
N ILE A 75 17.44 0.62 -16.70
CA ILE A 75 16.94 0.82 -15.34
C ILE A 75 15.45 0.48 -15.33
N LEU A 76 15.00 -0.30 -14.35
CA LEU A 76 13.58 -0.58 -14.11
C LEU A 76 13.17 0.00 -12.77
N LEU A 77 12.26 0.97 -12.79
CA LEU A 77 11.61 1.53 -11.61
C LEU A 77 10.27 0.84 -11.40
N PHE A 78 10.08 0.18 -10.26
CA PHE A 78 8.80 -0.47 -9.94
C PHE A 78 8.34 -0.12 -8.53
N GLY A 79 7.03 -0.16 -8.28
CA GLY A 79 6.49 0.15 -6.95
C GLY A 79 5.02 0.56 -7.02
N PRO A 80 4.35 0.77 -5.87
CA PRO A 80 2.94 1.16 -5.85
C PRO A 80 2.69 2.46 -6.64
N PRO A 81 1.46 2.67 -7.16
CA PRO A 81 1.12 3.90 -7.86
C PRO A 81 1.26 5.13 -6.94
N GLY A 82 1.50 6.30 -7.52
CA GLY A 82 1.59 7.56 -6.77
C GLY A 82 2.92 7.81 -6.04
N THR A 83 3.92 6.93 -6.14
CA THR A 83 5.24 7.09 -5.48
C THR A 83 6.25 7.96 -6.22
N GLY A 84 5.86 8.59 -7.33
CA GLY A 84 6.74 9.52 -8.07
C GLY A 84 7.70 8.86 -9.07
N LYS A 85 7.46 7.61 -9.49
CA LYS A 85 8.27 6.91 -10.53
C LYS A 85 8.46 7.76 -11.80
N THR A 86 7.37 8.30 -12.35
CA THR A 86 7.39 9.15 -13.55
C THR A 86 8.15 10.45 -13.35
N LEU A 87 8.04 11.05 -12.15
CA LEU A 87 8.80 12.25 -11.80
C LEU A 87 10.29 11.93 -11.73
N MET A 88 10.67 10.83 -11.06
CA MET A 88 12.07 10.40 -10.96
C MET A 88 12.69 10.16 -12.34
N ALA A 89 11.99 9.45 -13.24
CA ALA A 89 12.50 9.18 -14.58
C ALA A 89 12.70 10.47 -15.41
N ARG A 90 11.76 11.42 -15.32
CA ARG A 90 11.89 12.73 -15.97
C ARG A 90 13.07 13.53 -15.43
N GLN A 91 13.23 13.58 -14.11
CA GLN A 91 14.34 14.30 -13.49
C GLN A 91 15.70 13.67 -13.81
N ILE A 92 15.79 12.34 -13.87
CA ILE A 92 16.99 11.65 -14.38
C ILE A 92 17.29 12.09 -15.82
N GLY A 93 16.26 12.16 -16.68
CA GLY A 93 16.39 12.63 -18.06
C GLY A 93 16.89 14.07 -18.17
N THR A 94 16.39 14.98 -17.32
CA THR A 94 16.80 16.41 -17.30
C THR A 94 18.18 16.61 -16.67
N MET A 95 18.53 15.83 -15.65
CA MET A 95 19.81 15.91 -14.95
C MET A 95 20.97 15.46 -15.84
N LEU A 96 20.74 14.41 -16.61
CA LEU A 96 21.68 13.97 -17.63
C LEU A 96 21.60 14.99 -18.76
N ASN A 97 22.72 15.66 -19.05
CA ASN A 97 22.89 16.56 -20.20
C ASN A 97 22.97 15.75 -21.50
N ALA A 98 22.01 14.85 -21.68
CA ALA A 98 21.83 13.93 -22.78
C ALA A 98 21.00 14.60 -23.89
N ARG A 99 20.81 13.89 -25.01
CA ARG A 99 19.82 14.29 -26.01
C ARG A 99 18.42 14.31 -25.38
N GLU A 100 17.50 15.04 -26.00
CA GLU A 100 16.13 15.15 -25.50
C GLU A 100 15.52 13.75 -25.25
N PRO A 101 15.04 13.48 -24.02
CA PRO A 101 14.58 12.14 -23.66
C PRO A 101 13.31 11.79 -24.42
N LYS A 102 13.29 10.63 -25.07
CA LYS A 102 12.10 10.12 -25.75
C LYS A 102 11.21 9.42 -24.73
N ILE A 103 10.08 10.05 -24.39
CA ILE A 103 9.09 9.48 -23.47
C ILE A 103 7.99 8.82 -24.29
N VAL A 104 7.78 7.52 -24.06
CA VAL A 104 6.76 6.73 -24.73
C VAL A 104 5.92 6.01 -23.68
N ASN A 105 4.59 6.06 -23.82
CA ASN A 105 3.71 5.27 -22.97
C ASN A 105 3.54 3.86 -23.57
N GLY A 106 3.60 2.81 -22.75
CA GLY A 106 3.52 1.42 -23.19
C GLY A 106 2.38 1.15 -24.19
N PRO A 107 1.13 1.53 -23.89
CA PRO A 107 0.01 1.35 -24.80
C PRO A 107 0.13 2.09 -26.14
N GLN A 108 0.88 3.19 -26.22
CA GLN A 108 1.06 3.95 -27.47
C GLN A 108 1.89 3.18 -28.52
N ILE A 109 2.63 2.16 -28.10
CA ILE A 109 3.45 1.33 -28.99
C ILE A 109 2.60 0.25 -29.65
N LEU A 110 1.46 -0.10 -29.04
CA LEU A 110 0.60 -1.19 -29.47
C LEU A 110 -0.40 -0.71 -30.51
N ASP A 111 -0.20 -1.12 -31.75
CA ASP A 111 -1.11 -0.92 -32.86
C ASP A 111 -1.86 -2.21 -33.22
N LYS A 112 -3.09 -2.05 -33.73
CA LYS A 112 -3.94 -3.18 -34.17
C LYS A 112 -3.41 -3.87 -35.43
N TYR A 113 -2.56 -3.20 -36.19
CA TYR A 113 -1.98 -3.74 -37.42
C TYR A 113 -0.72 -4.55 -37.12
N VAL A 114 -0.70 -5.79 -37.64
CA VAL A 114 0.43 -6.72 -37.44
C VAL A 114 1.71 -6.13 -38.03
N GLY A 115 2.78 -6.08 -37.23
CA GLY A 115 4.09 -5.57 -37.64
C GLY A 115 4.29 -4.06 -37.43
N GLU A 116 3.22 -3.27 -37.27
CA GLU A 116 3.34 -1.82 -37.03
C GLU A 116 3.91 -1.54 -35.64
N SER A 117 3.48 -2.29 -34.63
CA SER A 117 4.01 -2.21 -33.26
C SER A 117 5.53 -2.45 -33.21
N GLU A 118 6.04 -3.41 -34.00
CA GLU A 118 7.48 -3.68 -34.09
C GLU A 118 8.23 -2.57 -34.83
N ALA A 119 7.64 -2.04 -35.91
CA ALA A 119 8.21 -0.93 -36.66
C ALA A 119 8.32 0.34 -35.78
N ASN A 120 7.34 0.59 -34.92
CA ASN A 120 7.36 1.69 -33.95
C ASN A 120 8.52 1.54 -32.96
N VAL A 121 8.75 0.33 -32.42
CA VAL A 121 9.93 0.05 -31.58
C VAL A 121 11.21 0.29 -32.36
N ARG A 122 11.34 -0.21 -33.60
CA ARG A 122 12.55 0.01 -34.42
C ARG A 122 12.80 1.50 -34.68
N ARG A 123 11.75 2.27 -34.98
CA ARG A 123 11.84 3.72 -35.21
C ARG A 123 12.33 4.47 -33.96
N LEU A 124 11.96 4.01 -32.77
CA LEU A 124 12.38 4.63 -31.51
C LEU A 124 13.91 4.56 -31.31
N PHE A 125 14.52 3.43 -31.67
CA PHE A 125 15.97 3.18 -31.55
C PHE A 125 16.79 3.63 -32.78
N ALA A 126 16.14 3.90 -33.93
CA ALA A 126 16.82 4.21 -35.19
C ALA A 126 17.79 5.41 -35.08
N ASP A 127 17.36 6.51 -34.45
CA ASP A 127 18.21 7.70 -34.31
C ASP A 127 19.46 7.42 -33.44
N ALA A 128 19.31 6.57 -32.41
CA ALA A 128 20.43 6.19 -31.55
C ALA A 128 21.41 5.27 -32.29
N GLU A 129 20.90 4.34 -33.11
CA GLU A 129 21.69 3.46 -33.97
C GLU A 129 22.46 4.22 -35.04
N GLU A 130 21.83 5.18 -35.70
CA GLU A 130 22.47 5.99 -36.72
C GLU A 130 23.59 6.86 -36.12
N GLU A 131 23.34 7.49 -34.97
CA GLU A 131 24.36 8.31 -34.30
C GLU A 131 25.52 7.46 -33.77
N GLU A 132 25.26 6.26 -33.25
CA GLU A 132 26.32 5.32 -32.85
C GLU A 132 27.15 4.86 -34.06
N LYS A 133 26.51 4.53 -35.20
CA LYS A 133 27.23 4.15 -36.43
C LYS A 133 28.10 5.30 -36.96
N ARG A 134 27.67 6.55 -36.81
CA ARG A 134 28.38 7.74 -37.30
C ARG A 134 29.53 8.18 -36.39
N LEU A 135 29.31 8.19 -35.07
CA LEU A 135 30.22 8.78 -34.08
C LEU A 135 30.90 7.75 -33.17
N GLY A 136 30.46 6.49 -33.21
CA GLY A 136 30.98 5.38 -32.43
C GLY A 136 31.00 5.71 -30.92
N PRO A 137 32.16 5.56 -30.25
CA PRO A 137 32.28 5.75 -28.81
C PRO A 137 32.11 7.22 -28.35
N ASN A 138 32.06 8.18 -29.27
CA ASN A 138 31.82 9.59 -28.97
C ASN A 138 30.36 10.01 -29.20
N SER A 139 29.45 9.06 -29.46
CA SER A 139 28.03 9.35 -29.59
C SER A 139 27.44 9.87 -28.26
N GLY A 140 26.48 10.78 -28.38
CA GLY A 140 25.73 11.29 -27.23
C GLY A 140 24.85 10.20 -26.62
N LEU A 141 24.53 10.34 -25.33
CA LEU A 141 23.60 9.45 -24.65
C LEU A 141 22.17 9.71 -25.14
N HIS A 142 21.49 8.67 -25.59
CA HIS A 142 20.07 8.65 -25.90
C HIS A 142 19.30 8.01 -24.75
N ILE A 143 18.31 8.73 -24.22
CA ILE A 143 17.48 8.25 -23.12
C ILE A 143 16.09 7.92 -23.67
N ILE A 144 15.65 6.68 -23.43
CA ILE A 144 14.31 6.20 -23.81
C ILE A 144 13.57 5.84 -22.52
N ILE A 145 12.45 6.51 -22.27
CA ILE A 145 11.63 6.30 -21.09
C ILE A 145 10.34 5.60 -21.51
N PHE A 146 10.13 4.40 -20.99
CA PHE A 146 8.87 3.65 -21.14
C PHE A 146 8.05 3.75 -19.86
N ASP A 147 6.91 4.43 -19.93
CA ASP A 147 5.89 4.36 -18.89
C ASP A 147 4.99 3.14 -19.10
N GLU A 148 4.51 2.54 -18.03
CA GLU A 148 3.66 1.34 -18.05
C GLU A 148 4.24 0.21 -18.94
N ILE A 149 5.53 -0.10 -18.76
CA ILE A 149 6.23 -1.11 -19.58
C ILE A 149 5.60 -2.51 -19.46
N ASP A 150 4.86 -2.80 -18.40
CA ASP A 150 4.09 -4.04 -18.25
C ASP A 150 2.92 -4.18 -19.25
N ALA A 151 2.50 -3.10 -19.90
CA ALA A 151 1.52 -3.17 -20.99
C ALA A 151 2.09 -3.86 -22.24
N ILE A 152 3.37 -3.61 -22.55
CA ILE A 152 4.07 -4.17 -23.71
C ILE A 152 4.84 -5.44 -23.38
N CYS A 153 5.38 -5.55 -22.17
CA CYS A 153 6.33 -6.59 -21.78
C CYS A 153 5.74 -7.64 -20.83
N LYS A 154 4.57 -8.17 -21.16
CA LYS A 154 3.93 -9.21 -20.35
C LYS A 154 4.70 -10.54 -20.41
N SER A 155 4.66 -11.31 -19.32
CA SER A 155 5.19 -12.67 -19.28
C SER A 155 4.61 -13.54 -20.41
N ARG A 156 5.51 -14.17 -21.17
CA ARG A 156 5.15 -15.04 -22.30
C ARG A 156 4.30 -16.21 -21.83
N GLY A 157 3.29 -16.57 -22.61
CA GLY A 157 2.48 -17.77 -22.36
C GLY A 157 1.36 -17.62 -21.34
N SER A 158 0.97 -16.40 -20.94
CA SER A 158 -0.31 -16.22 -20.22
C SER A 158 -1.47 -16.47 -21.19
N VAL A 159 -2.01 -17.70 -21.18
CA VAL A 159 -2.91 -18.33 -22.18
C VAL A 159 -4.28 -17.65 -22.36
N ALA A 160 -4.59 -16.56 -21.66
CA ALA A 160 -5.91 -15.93 -21.70
C ALA A 160 -5.90 -14.56 -22.42
N GLY A 161 -5.95 -14.58 -23.76
CA GLY A 161 -6.72 -13.56 -24.50
C GLY A 161 -6.01 -12.56 -25.40
N ASN A 162 -4.67 -12.54 -25.54
CA ASN A 162 -4.01 -11.57 -26.42
C ASN A 162 -3.28 -12.22 -27.60
N THR A 163 -3.44 -11.59 -28.77
CA THR A 163 -2.76 -11.89 -30.02
C THR A 163 -1.24 -11.92 -29.80
N GLY A 164 -0.52 -12.82 -30.48
CA GLY A 164 0.96 -12.98 -30.36
C GLY A 164 1.79 -11.73 -30.69
N VAL A 165 1.15 -10.59 -30.98
CA VAL A 165 1.75 -9.26 -31.16
C VAL A 165 2.55 -8.84 -29.93
N HIS A 166 2.09 -9.15 -28.71
CA HIS A 166 2.84 -8.81 -27.50
C HIS A 166 4.19 -9.51 -27.45
N ASP A 167 4.22 -10.81 -27.78
CA ASP A 167 5.45 -11.60 -27.76
C ASP A 167 6.46 -11.10 -28.81
N THR A 168 5.98 -10.68 -30.00
CA THR A 168 6.87 -10.17 -31.03
C THR A 168 7.46 -8.79 -30.69
N VAL A 169 6.67 -7.91 -30.06
CA VAL A 169 7.15 -6.62 -29.54
C VAL A 169 8.22 -6.80 -28.46
N VAL A 170 8.04 -7.75 -27.54
CA VAL A 170 9.05 -8.08 -26.52
C VAL A 170 10.34 -8.58 -27.15
N ASN A 171 10.23 -9.50 -28.11
CA ASN A 171 11.41 -10.01 -28.83
C ASN A 171 12.14 -8.90 -29.59
N GLN A 172 11.40 -7.97 -30.20
CA GLN A 172 11.97 -6.83 -30.91
C GLN A 172 12.71 -5.88 -29.95
N LEU A 173 12.16 -5.60 -28.77
CA LEU A 173 12.81 -4.78 -27.74
C LEU A 173 14.08 -5.46 -27.21
N LEU A 174 14.02 -6.76 -26.94
CA LEU A 174 15.18 -7.56 -26.52
C LEU A 174 16.31 -7.54 -27.55
N ALA A 175 15.96 -7.71 -28.83
CA ALA A 175 16.92 -7.65 -29.93
C ALA A 175 17.57 -6.26 -30.07
N LYS A 176 16.87 -5.18 -29.71
CA LYS A 176 17.44 -3.82 -29.76
C LYS A 176 18.34 -3.51 -28.57
N ILE A 177 18.08 -4.06 -27.39
CA ILE A 177 18.91 -3.80 -26.20
C ILE A 177 20.19 -4.67 -26.21
N ASP A 178 20.05 -5.95 -26.57
CA ASP A 178 21.06 -7.00 -26.37
C ASP A 178 21.39 -7.79 -27.64
N GLY A 179 20.96 -7.30 -28.80
CA GLY A 179 21.21 -7.96 -30.08
C GLY A 179 22.67 -7.93 -30.53
N VAL A 180 22.88 -8.42 -31.75
CA VAL A 180 24.20 -8.53 -32.39
C VAL A 180 24.87 -7.17 -32.56
N GLU A 181 24.09 -6.13 -32.89
CA GLU A 181 24.54 -4.74 -32.87
C GLU A 181 24.30 -4.16 -31.47
N GLN A 182 25.33 -4.19 -30.61
CA GLN A 182 25.22 -3.70 -29.24
C GLN A 182 25.32 -2.17 -29.18
N LEU A 183 24.20 -1.53 -28.84
CA LEU A 183 24.14 -0.10 -28.56
C LEU A 183 24.68 0.22 -27.16
N ASN A 184 25.79 0.96 -27.08
CA ASN A 184 26.40 1.43 -25.83
C ASN A 184 25.96 2.86 -25.46
N ASN A 185 25.44 3.60 -26.42
CA ASN A 185 25.01 5.00 -26.28
C ASN A 185 23.54 5.15 -25.84
N ILE A 186 22.85 4.06 -25.50
CA ILE A 186 21.45 4.09 -25.05
C ILE A 186 21.34 3.90 -23.53
N LEU A 187 20.29 4.49 -22.97
CA LEU A 187 19.79 4.20 -21.63
C LEU A 187 18.26 4.06 -21.69
N VAL A 188 17.77 2.87 -21.37
CA VAL A 188 16.34 2.56 -21.30
C VAL A 188 15.88 2.65 -19.84
N ILE A 189 14.87 3.46 -19.56
CA ILE A 189 14.24 3.57 -18.23
C ILE A 189 12.81 3.03 -18.36
N GLY A 190 12.55 1.86 -17.78
CA GLY A 190 11.21 1.28 -17.71
C GLY A 190 10.55 1.62 -16.37
N MET A 191 9.25 1.94 -16.40
CA MET A 191 8.45 2.17 -15.20
C MET A 191 7.26 1.22 -15.17
N THR A 192 6.99 0.60 -14.03
CA THR A 192 5.82 -0.27 -13.85
C THR A 192 5.26 -0.20 -12.45
N ASN A 193 3.97 -0.52 -12.30
CA ASN A 193 3.37 -0.79 -11.00
C ASN A 193 3.45 -2.27 -10.61
N ARG A 194 3.72 -3.15 -11.58
CA ARG A 194 3.59 -4.62 -11.46
C ARG A 194 4.82 -5.33 -12.02
N ARG A 195 5.84 -5.50 -11.17
CA ARG A 195 7.05 -6.25 -11.54
C ARG A 195 6.75 -7.71 -11.88
N ASP A 196 5.74 -8.31 -11.25
CA ASP A 196 5.29 -9.69 -11.45
C ASP A 196 4.82 -9.97 -12.89
N MET A 197 4.36 -8.95 -13.59
CA MET A 197 3.84 -9.07 -14.95
C MET A 197 4.93 -8.99 -16.03
N ILE A 198 6.14 -8.55 -15.68
CA ILE A 198 7.23 -8.33 -16.64
C ILE A 198 7.93 -9.64 -16.99
N ASP A 199 8.22 -9.82 -18.28
CA ASP A 199 9.03 -10.93 -18.78
C ASP A 199 10.43 -10.98 -18.11
N GLU A 200 10.74 -12.11 -17.48
CA GLU A 200 12.04 -12.36 -16.82
C GLU A 200 13.24 -12.20 -17.75
N ALA A 201 13.07 -12.40 -19.06
CA ALA A 201 14.13 -12.19 -20.04
C ALA A 201 14.62 -10.74 -20.10
N LEU A 202 13.75 -9.76 -19.85
CA LEU A 202 14.13 -8.33 -19.78
C LEU A 202 14.86 -8.00 -18.48
N LEU A 203 14.55 -8.72 -17.40
CA LEU A 203 15.11 -8.51 -16.06
C LEU A 203 16.54 -9.04 -15.90
N ARG A 204 17.09 -9.72 -16.91
CA ARG A 204 18.44 -10.30 -16.86
C ARG A 204 19.52 -9.20 -16.90
N PRO A 205 20.66 -9.39 -16.21
CA PRO A 205 21.81 -8.48 -16.29
C PRO A 205 22.25 -8.25 -17.75
N GLY A 206 22.65 -7.03 -18.08
CA GLY A 206 22.92 -6.59 -19.46
C GLY A 206 21.72 -5.97 -20.20
N ARG A 207 20.49 -6.15 -19.69
CA ARG A 207 19.25 -5.51 -20.19
C ARG A 207 18.74 -4.50 -19.15
N LEU A 208 17.63 -4.79 -18.46
CA LEU A 208 17.16 -4.02 -17.30
C LEU A 208 17.89 -4.50 -16.04
N GLU A 209 19.19 -4.22 -15.98
CA GLU A 209 20.08 -4.68 -14.92
C GLU A 209 19.77 -4.02 -13.57
N VAL A 210 19.57 -2.70 -13.57
CA VAL A 210 19.31 -1.96 -12.32
C VAL A 210 17.81 -1.95 -12.07
N GLN A 211 17.36 -2.80 -11.15
CA GLN A 211 15.98 -2.86 -10.71
C GLN A 211 15.85 -2.14 -9.36
N MET A 212 14.97 -1.15 -9.30
CA MET A 212 14.74 -0.36 -8.09
C MET A 212 13.27 -0.34 -7.70
N GLU A 213 13.01 -0.74 -6.45
CA GLU A 213 11.71 -0.59 -5.82
C GLU A 213 11.57 0.82 -5.26
N ILE A 214 10.60 1.59 -5.75
CA ILE A 214 10.21 2.89 -5.20
C ILE A 214 9.00 2.68 -4.30
N GLY A 215 9.27 2.58 -3.00
CA GLY A 215 8.26 2.39 -1.96
C GLY A 215 7.52 3.66 -1.59
N LEU A 216 6.65 3.55 -0.58
CA LEU A 216 6.01 4.70 0.05
C LEU A 216 7.06 5.52 0.83
N PRO A 217 6.93 6.86 0.88
CA PRO A 217 7.86 7.70 1.59
C PRO A 217 7.81 7.48 3.11
N ASN A 218 8.99 7.42 3.73
CA ASN A 218 9.14 7.47 5.20
C ASN A 218 8.68 8.84 5.75
N GLU A 219 8.52 8.97 7.06
CA GLU A 219 8.10 10.24 7.70
C GLU A 219 8.97 11.44 7.29
N GLN A 220 10.30 11.28 7.30
CA GLN A 220 11.23 12.31 6.81
C GLN A 220 11.02 12.61 5.32
N GLY A 221 10.73 11.60 4.51
CA GLY A 221 10.43 11.77 3.09
C GLY A 221 9.12 12.52 2.87
N ARG A 222 8.08 12.22 3.66
CA ARG A 222 6.80 12.96 3.61
C ARG A 222 6.99 14.43 3.99
N PHE A 223 7.79 14.69 5.02
CA PHE A 223 8.16 16.06 5.39
C PHE A 223 8.85 16.79 4.23
N GLN A 224 9.81 16.16 3.55
CA GLN A 224 10.49 16.74 2.39
C GLN A 224 9.51 17.02 1.24
N ILE A 225 8.64 16.05 0.90
CA ILE A 225 7.64 16.19 -0.17
C ILE A 225 6.66 17.34 0.16
N LEU A 226 6.11 17.37 1.36
CA LEU A 226 5.24 18.46 1.81
C LEU A 226 5.97 19.81 1.79
N ASN A 227 7.24 19.84 2.19
CA ASN A 227 8.04 21.06 2.13
C ASN A 227 8.23 21.55 0.68
N ILE A 228 8.46 20.65 -0.28
CA ILE A 228 8.59 20.99 -1.71
C ILE A 228 7.28 21.61 -2.22
N HIS A 229 6.14 20.94 -2.03
CA HIS A 229 4.85 21.44 -2.50
C HIS A 229 4.39 22.72 -1.77
N THR A 230 4.86 22.95 -0.54
CA THR A 230 4.58 24.18 0.22
C THR A 230 5.58 25.32 0.01
N SER A 231 6.74 25.07 -0.61
CA SER A 231 7.80 26.07 -0.80
C SER A 231 7.31 27.30 -1.54
N ARG A 232 6.61 27.11 -2.67
CA ARG A 232 6.03 28.23 -3.43
C ARG A 232 5.03 29.03 -2.60
N MET A 233 4.20 28.38 -1.78
CA MET A 233 3.26 29.08 -0.89
C MET A 233 3.97 29.88 0.20
N LYS A 234 5.10 29.38 0.70
CA LYS A 234 5.95 30.11 1.65
C LYS A 234 6.60 31.33 1.01
N ASP A 235 7.11 31.20 -0.21
CA ASP A 235 7.74 32.31 -0.94
C ASP A 235 6.79 33.49 -1.12
N TYR A 236 5.52 33.21 -1.44
CA TYR A 236 4.47 34.22 -1.57
C TYR A 236 3.75 34.56 -0.24
N LYS A 237 4.20 34.02 0.90
CA LYS A 237 3.59 34.22 2.24
C LYS A 237 2.09 33.91 2.29
N LYS A 238 1.65 32.87 1.58
CA LYS A 238 0.25 32.41 1.49
C LYS A 238 -0.08 31.23 2.42
N ILE A 239 0.87 30.84 3.27
CA ILE A 239 0.69 29.83 4.32
C ILE A 239 0.74 30.51 5.69
N ASN A 240 -0.20 30.15 6.55
CA ASN A 240 -0.25 30.67 7.91
C ASN A 240 0.88 30.01 8.75
N PRO A 241 1.56 30.76 9.66
CA PRO A 241 2.52 30.20 10.60
C PRO A 241 1.97 29.10 11.51
N ASP A 242 0.64 28.94 11.62
CA ASP A 242 -0.02 27.86 12.37
C ASP A 242 0.20 26.46 11.77
N VAL A 243 0.63 26.36 10.51
CA VAL A 243 0.82 25.08 9.81
C VAL A 243 2.20 24.51 10.11
N ASP A 244 2.26 23.49 10.97
CA ASP A 244 3.47 22.68 11.13
C ASP A 244 3.50 21.50 10.14
N ILE A 245 4.47 21.53 9.23
CA ILE A 245 4.68 20.47 8.24
C ILE A 245 5.12 19.16 8.90
N LYS A 246 5.82 19.22 10.04
CA LYS A 246 6.23 18.01 10.77
C LYS A 246 5.02 17.29 11.33
N GLU A 247 4.09 18.03 11.92
CA GLU A 247 2.81 17.50 12.38
C GLU A 247 2.04 16.82 11.23
N LEU A 248 1.93 17.49 10.07
CA LEU A 248 1.28 16.91 8.89
C LEU A 248 1.98 15.63 8.41
N ALA A 249 3.31 15.55 8.46
CA ALA A 249 4.07 14.35 8.08
C ALA A 249 3.80 13.16 9.01
N VAL A 250 3.53 13.41 10.29
CA VAL A 250 3.15 12.38 11.27
C VAL A 250 1.72 11.90 11.02
N LEU A 251 0.79 12.81 10.73
CA LEU A 251 -0.63 12.49 10.48
C LEU A 251 -0.84 11.76 9.14
N THR A 252 -0.02 12.03 8.12
CA THR A 252 -0.13 11.45 6.76
C THR A 252 0.54 10.08 6.63
N LYS A 253 0.32 9.17 7.58
CA LYS A 253 0.89 7.81 7.53
C LYS A 253 0.45 7.09 6.23
N ASN A 254 1.38 6.42 5.55
CA ASN A 254 1.20 5.71 4.26
C ASN A 254 0.76 6.55 3.05
N PHE A 255 0.70 7.89 3.13
CA PHE A 255 0.43 8.68 1.95
C PHE A 255 1.57 8.56 0.94
N SER A 256 1.21 8.31 -0.31
CA SER A 256 2.09 8.39 -1.47
C SER A 256 2.40 9.84 -1.84
N GLY A 257 3.43 10.07 -2.65
CA GLY A 257 3.80 11.43 -3.08
C GLY A 257 2.64 12.17 -3.77
N ALA A 258 1.89 11.47 -4.62
CA ALA A 258 0.72 12.03 -5.28
C ALA A 258 -0.44 12.36 -4.32
N GLU A 259 -0.62 11.57 -3.26
CA GLU A 259 -1.65 11.86 -2.23
C GLU A 259 -1.24 13.03 -1.34
N LEU A 260 0.05 13.18 -1.02
CA LEU A 260 0.57 14.35 -0.31
C LEU A 260 0.42 15.64 -1.15
N GLU A 261 0.70 15.57 -2.45
CA GLU A 261 0.42 16.67 -3.37
C GLU A 261 -1.08 16.98 -3.41
N GLY A 262 -1.90 15.93 -3.51
CA GLY A 262 -3.35 16.02 -3.41
C GLY A 262 -3.79 16.76 -2.15
N LEU A 263 -3.21 16.44 -0.99
CA LEU A 263 -3.59 17.02 0.30
C LEU A 263 -3.33 18.52 0.32
N VAL A 264 -2.18 18.94 -0.19
CA VAL A 264 -1.85 20.35 -0.34
C VAL A 264 -2.84 21.05 -1.29
N ARG A 265 -3.21 20.40 -2.40
CA ARG A 265 -4.18 20.95 -3.36
C ARG A 265 -5.59 21.03 -2.80
N ALA A 266 -6.01 20.05 -2.01
CA ALA A 266 -7.30 20.04 -1.33
C ALA A 266 -7.38 21.16 -0.30
N ALA A 267 -6.36 21.31 0.56
CA ALA A 267 -6.28 22.40 1.52
C ALA A 267 -6.32 23.79 0.85
N GLN A 268 -5.63 23.96 -0.30
CA GLN A 268 -5.72 25.17 -1.12
C GLN A 268 -7.15 25.41 -1.62
N SER A 269 -7.82 24.37 -2.13
CA SER A 269 -9.20 24.44 -2.60
C SER A 269 -10.16 24.84 -1.48
N THR A 270 -10.03 24.24 -0.30
CA THR A 270 -10.83 24.58 0.90
C THR A 270 -10.61 26.03 1.32
N ALA A 271 -9.35 26.49 1.33
CA ALA A 271 -9.02 27.88 1.65
C ALA A 271 -9.61 28.87 0.62
N MET A 272 -9.57 28.53 -0.67
CA MET A 272 -10.21 29.32 -1.73
C MET A 272 -11.74 29.33 -1.59
N ASN A 273 -12.36 28.18 -1.32
CA ASN A 273 -13.80 28.04 -1.16
C ASN A 273 -14.34 28.86 0.02
N ARG A 274 -13.57 28.99 1.10
CA ARG A 274 -13.90 29.86 2.25
C ARG A 274 -14.13 31.33 1.86
N LEU A 275 -13.50 31.80 0.78
CA LEU A 275 -13.64 33.17 0.28
C LEU A 275 -14.78 33.34 -0.72
N ILE A 276 -15.23 32.25 -1.34
CA ILE A 276 -16.35 32.27 -2.28
C ILE A 276 -17.64 32.28 -1.45
N LYS A 277 -18.20 33.47 -1.21
CA LYS A 277 -19.53 33.57 -0.61
C LYS A 277 -20.55 32.95 -1.57
N ALA A 278 -21.34 31.99 -1.08
CA ALA A 278 -22.45 31.37 -1.81
C ALA A 278 -23.64 32.34 -1.98
N ALA A 279 -23.40 33.55 -2.49
CA ALA A 279 -24.43 34.41 -3.04
C ALA A 279 -24.51 34.14 -4.55
N SER A 280 -25.70 34.29 -5.14
CA SER A 280 -26.04 33.89 -6.52
C SER A 280 -25.20 34.55 -7.65
N LYS A 281 -24.19 35.34 -7.33
CA LYS A 281 -23.11 35.80 -8.21
C LYS A 281 -21.77 35.50 -7.54
N VAL A 282 -20.89 34.80 -8.25
CA VAL A 282 -19.50 34.59 -7.84
C VAL A 282 -18.75 35.92 -8.01
N GLU A 283 -18.94 36.83 -7.07
CA GLU A 283 -18.12 38.04 -6.94
C GLU A 283 -17.04 37.75 -5.91
N VAL A 284 -15.79 37.65 -6.38
CA VAL A 284 -14.62 37.51 -5.52
C VAL A 284 -14.20 38.91 -5.07
N ASP A 285 -14.26 39.16 -3.76
CA ASP A 285 -13.78 40.41 -3.19
C ASP A 285 -12.25 40.53 -3.36
N PRO A 286 -11.71 41.56 -4.06
CA PRO A 286 -10.28 41.72 -4.28
C PRO A 286 -9.47 41.82 -2.98
N GLU A 287 -10.02 42.42 -1.92
CA GLU A 287 -9.34 42.54 -0.63
C GLU A 287 -9.24 41.19 0.10
N ALA A 288 -10.23 40.32 -0.10
CA ALA A 288 -10.24 38.97 0.46
C ALA A 288 -9.19 38.07 -0.20
N MET A 289 -8.93 38.27 -1.50
CA MET A 289 -7.93 37.53 -2.26
C MET A 289 -6.49 37.85 -1.81
N GLU A 290 -6.23 39.10 -1.41
CA GLU A 290 -4.93 39.49 -0.87
C GLU A 290 -4.68 38.87 0.52
N LYS A 291 -5.73 38.72 1.34
CA LYS A 291 -5.70 38.10 2.68
C LYS A 291 -5.81 36.56 2.69
N LEU A 292 -5.90 35.90 1.52
CA LEU A 292 -5.99 34.45 1.46
C LEU A 292 -4.74 33.81 2.09
N LEU A 293 -4.94 33.07 3.18
CA LEU A 293 -3.94 32.24 3.84
C LEU A 293 -4.51 30.83 4.01
N VAL A 294 -3.70 29.83 3.72
CA VAL A 294 -4.01 28.43 4.03
C VAL A 294 -3.67 28.19 5.50
N ASN A 295 -4.68 27.76 6.28
CA ASN A 295 -4.57 27.54 7.72
C ASN A 295 -4.45 26.04 8.05
N ARG A 296 -4.04 25.72 9.28
CA ARG A 296 -3.99 24.33 9.78
C ARG A 296 -5.35 23.62 9.70
N SER A 297 -6.45 24.33 9.93
CA SER A 297 -7.80 23.79 9.83
C SER A 297 -8.14 23.28 8.42
N ASP A 298 -7.60 23.91 7.38
CA ASP A 298 -7.88 23.56 5.99
C ASP A 298 -7.21 22.22 5.63
N PHE A 299 -6.00 21.96 6.16
CA PHE A 299 -5.32 20.68 6.04
C PHE A 299 -6.03 19.55 6.80
N LEU A 300 -6.52 19.83 8.01
CA LEU A 300 -7.26 18.83 8.79
C LEU A 300 -8.59 18.47 8.13
N HIS A 301 -9.32 19.46 7.61
CA HIS A 301 -10.55 19.22 6.86
C HIS A 301 -10.28 18.37 5.61
N ALA A 302 -9.20 18.65 4.88
CA ALA A 302 -8.82 17.89 3.70
C ALA A 302 -8.43 16.43 4.02
N LEU A 303 -7.78 16.20 5.16
CA LEU A 303 -7.45 14.84 5.65
C LEU A 303 -8.70 14.02 6.02
N GLU A 304 -9.70 14.68 6.61
CA GLU A 304 -10.91 14.00 7.08
C GLU A 304 -11.89 13.70 5.93
N ASN A 305 -12.09 14.66 5.02
CA ASN A 305 -13.19 14.61 4.06
C ASN A 305 -12.77 14.36 2.61
N ASP A 306 -11.62 14.89 2.18
CA ASP A 306 -11.29 14.94 0.75
C ASP A 306 -10.34 13.82 0.31
N ILE A 307 -9.32 13.51 1.12
CA ILE A 307 -8.25 12.60 0.73
C ILE A 307 -8.05 11.50 1.74
N LYS A 308 -8.42 10.29 1.31
CA LYS A 308 -8.12 9.05 2.00
C LYS A 308 -6.92 8.36 1.34
N PRO A 309 -6.04 7.72 2.12
CA PRO A 309 -4.94 6.95 1.56
C PRO A 309 -5.51 5.77 0.77
N ALA A 310 -5.16 5.68 -0.52
CA ALA A 310 -5.44 4.53 -1.36
C ALA A 310 -4.66 3.30 -0.84
N PHE A 311 -3.47 3.53 -0.28
CA PHE A 311 -2.64 2.50 0.34
C PHE A 311 -2.89 2.39 1.86
N GLY A 312 -4.00 1.77 2.22
CA GLY A 312 -4.26 1.26 3.56
C GLY A 312 -4.47 2.32 4.64
N THR A 313 -5.74 2.53 4.99
CA THR A 313 -6.27 2.19 6.32
C THR A 313 -7.73 1.83 6.13
N SER A 314 -8.12 0.60 6.47
CA SER A 314 -9.54 0.22 6.59
C SER A 314 -10.19 0.87 7.82
N GLY A 315 -9.88 2.15 8.10
CA GLY A 315 -10.36 2.88 9.28
C GLY A 315 -11.89 2.84 9.37
N GLU A 316 -12.57 3.14 8.27
CA GLU A 316 -14.04 3.10 8.20
C GLU A 316 -14.61 1.69 8.45
N VAL A 317 -13.93 0.65 7.96
CA VAL A 317 -14.38 -0.75 8.17
C VAL A 317 -14.13 -1.16 9.63
N LEU A 318 -13.01 -0.75 10.22
CA LEU A 318 -12.71 -0.98 11.64
C LEU A 318 -13.70 -0.21 12.53
N GLU A 319 -14.03 1.03 12.19
CA GLU A 319 -15.04 1.84 12.88
C GLU A 319 -16.43 1.22 12.77
N HIS A 320 -16.78 0.66 11.61
CA HIS A 320 -18.02 -0.10 11.44
C HIS A 320 -18.08 -1.32 12.38
N PHE A 321 -16.99 -2.08 12.53
CA PHE A 321 -16.94 -3.17 13.51
C PHE A 321 -16.99 -2.69 14.97
N LEU A 322 -16.55 -1.46 15.22
CA LEU A 322 -16.49 -0.83 16.54
C LEU A 322 -17.66 0.16 16.77
N ALA A 323 -18.75 0.07 16.01
CA ALA A 323 -19.84 1.04 16.05
C ALA A 323 -20.48 1.25 17.44
N ARG A 324 -20.40 0.24 18.33
CA ARG A 324 -20.88 0.31 19.73
C ARG A 324 -19.76 0.38 20.77
N GLY A 325 -18.51 0.55 20.33
CA GLY A 325 -17.33 0.44 21.18
C GLY A 325 -17.12 -0.99 21.71
N ILE A 326 -16.23 -1.09 22.69
CA ILE A 326 -15.94 -2.32 23.43
C ILE A 326 -16.39 -2.11 24.88
N ILE A 327 -17.42 -2.86 25.27
CA ILE A 327 -17.96 -2.92 26.63
C ILE A 327 -17.07 -3.85 27.45
N ASN A 328 -16.43 -3.34 28.51
CA ASN A 328 -15.59 -4.16 29.39
C ASN A 328 -16.43 -4.80 30.49
N TRP A 329 -17.12 -5.88 30.15
CA TRP A 329 -18.06 -6.56 31.06
C TRP A 329 -17.40 -7.50 32.06
N GLY A 330 -16.08 -7.67 32.03
CA GLY A 330 -15.38 -8.50 33.01
C GLY A 330 -13.91 -8.76 32.68
N THR A 331 -13.24 -9.46 33.60
CA THR A 331 -11.83 -9.84 33.49
C THR A 331 -11.46 -10.54 32.18
N PRO A 332 -12.31 -11.41 31.57
CA PRO A 332 -11.95 -12.05 30.30
C PRO A 332 -11.65 -11.05 29.18
N VAL A 333 -12.42 -9.96 29.05
CA VAL A 333 -12.20 -8.95 28.01
C VAL A 333 -10.90 -8.19 28.25
N SER A 334 -10.64 -7.82 29.51
CA SER A 334 -9.40 -7.13 29.89
C SER A 334 -8.17 -7.99 29.63
N SER A 335 -8.19 -9.27 30.04
CA SER A 335 -7.10 -10.22 29.79
C SER A 335 -6.82 -10.40 28.29
N ILE A 336 -7.86 -10.56 27.46
CA ILE A 336 -7.70 -10.73 26.00
C ILE A 336 -7.06 -9.49 25.37
N LEU A 337 -7.43 -8.29 25.82
CA LEU A 337 -6.84 -7.04 25.35
C LEU A 337 -5.39 -6.88 25.82
N GLU A 338 -5.09 -7.23 27.08
CA GLU A 338 -3.73 -7.24 27.63
C GLU A 338 -2.83 -8.23 26.87
N ASP A 339 -3.27 -9.47 26.69
CA ASP A 339 -2.55 -10.50 25.94
C ASP A 339 -2.36 -10.08 24.46
N GLY A 340 -3.41 -9.51 23.86
CA GLY A 340 -3.36 -8.95 22.51
C GLY A 340 -2.33 -7.83 22.38
N MET A 341 -2.20 -6.95 23.38
CA MET A 341 -1.16 -5.91 23.40
C MET A 341 0.24 -6.50 23.49
N LEU A 342 0.45 -7.57 24.25
CA LEU A 342 1.74 -8.27 24.32
C LEU A 342 2.14 -8.82 22.94
N PHE A 343 1.20 -9.41 22.19
CA PHE A 343 1.48 -9.88 20.81
C PHE A 343 1.76 -8.73 19.83
N ILE A 344 1.08 -7.60 19.98
CA ILE A 344 1.38 -6.39 19.18
C ILE A 344 2.80 -5.88 19.48
N GLN A 345 3.20 -5.85 20.74
CA GLN A 345 4.56 -5.48 21.15
C GLN A 345 5.60 -6.48 20.61
N GLN A 346 5.29 -7.78 20.65
CA GLN A 346 6.11 -8.83 20.06
C GLN A 346 6.28 -8.65 18.55
N ALA A 347 5.22 -8.27 17.82
CA ALA A 347 5.28 -8.00 16.40
C ALA A 347 6.09 -6.74 16.08
N ARG A 348 6.10 -5.74 16.98
CA ARG A 348 6.89 -4.51 16.86
C ARG A 348 8.37 -4.72 17.22
N ALA A 349 8.67 -5.69 18.08
CA ALA A 349 10.02 -5.94 18.56
C ALA A 349 10.98 -6.28 17.41
N THR A 350 12.21 -5.77 17.51
CA THR A 350 13.25 -5.98 16.49
C THR A 350 13.77 -7.41 16.47
N ASP A 351 13.80 -8.04 17.65
CA ASP A 351 14.57 -9.26 17.93
C ASP A 351 13.79 -10.56 17.64
N THR A 352 12.48 -10.44 17.40
CA THR A 352 11.55 -11.55 17.14
C THR A 352 11.39 -11.83 15.64
N SER A 353 10.86 -13.01 15.32
CA SER A 353 10.40 -13.34 13.97
C SER A 353 9.52 -12.21 13.44
N GLY A 354 9.69 -11.87 12.16
CA GLY A 354 8.96 -10.75 11.56
C GLY A 354 7.45 -10.97 11.45
N LEU A 355 6.94 -12.13 11.87
CA LEU A 355 5.56 -12.57 11.74
C LEU A 355 5.02 -13.00 13.10
N VAL A 356 3.84 -12.48 13.45
CA VAL A 356 3.03 -12.93 14.59
C VAL A 356 1.60 -13.17 14.09
N SER A 357 1.10 -14.39 14.28
CA SER A 357 -0.26 -14.78 13.88
C SER A 357 -1.08 -15.17 15.10
N VAL A 358 -2.19 -14.46 15.35
CA VAL A 358 -3.06 -14.65 16.51
C VAL A 358 -4.46 -15.01 16.04
N LEU A 359 -4.99 -16.12 16.55
CA LEU A 359 -6.37 -16.54 16.31
C LEU A 359 -7.25 -16.18 17.51
N LEU A 360 -8.29 -15.38 17.29
CA LEU A 360 -9.38 -15.17 18.24
C LEU A 360 -10.48 -16.19 17.94
N GLU A 361 -10.63 -17.16 18.81
CA GLU A 361 -11.65 -18.19 18.71
C GLU A 361 -12.73 -18.03 19.79
N GLY A 362 -13.88 -18.68 19.61
CA GLY A 362 -14.92 -18.72 20.62
C GLY A 362 -16.31 -18.89 20.02
N PRO A 363 -17.37 -18.99 20.84
CA PRO A 363 -18.73 -19.20 20.36
C PRO A 363 -19.20 -18.10 19.39
N PRO A 364 -20.14 -18.39 18.47
CA PRO A 364 -20.71 -17.35 17.61
C PRO A 364 -21.31 -16.22 18.45
N ASN A 365 -21.27 -14.98 17.93
CA ASN A 365 -21.80 -13.78 18.60
C ASN A 365 -21.07 -13.31 19.87
N SER A 366 -19.90 -13.87 20.21
CA SER A 366 -19.10 -13.45 21.38
C SER A 366 -18.32 -12.14 21.20
N GLY A 367 -18.33 -11.53 20.01
CA GLY A 367 -17.67 -10.23 19.76
C GLY A 367 -16.22 -10.32 19.27
N LYS A 368 -15.76 -11.49 18.81
CA LYS A 368 -14.39 -11.73 18.28
C LYS A 368 -13.93 -10.69 17.26
N THR A 369 -14.74 -10.41 16.25
CA THR A 369 -14.42 -9.43 15.19
C THR A 369 -14.23 -8.03 15.76
N ALA A 370 -15.03 -7.62 16.73
CA ALA A 370 -14.90 -6.32 17.38
C ALA A 370 -13.62 -6.26 18.24
N LEU A 371 -13.31 -7.31 19.01
CA LEU A 371 -12.06 -7.38 19.78
C LEU A 371 -10.83 -7.37 18.87
N ALA A 372 -10.85 -8.13 17.78
CA ALA A 372 -9.77 -8.14 16.81
C ALA A 372 -9.60 -6.78 16.11
N ALA A 373 -10.71 -6.10 15.77
CA ALA A 373 -10.69 -4.75 15.22
C ALA A 373 -10.14 -3.73 16.25
N GLN A 374 -10.47 -3.87 17.53
CA GLN A 374 -9.93 -3.04 18.60
C GLN A 374 -8.42 -3.24 18.76
N LEU A 375 -7.95 -4.49 18.73
CA LEU A 375 -6.52 -4.80 18.77
C LEU A 375 -5.79 -4.22 17.54
N ALA A 376 -6.37 -4.35 16.35
CA ALA A 376 -5.83 -3.75 15.14
C ALA A 376 -5.75 -2.22 15.24
N LYS A 377 -6.77 -1.56 15.80
CA LYS A 377 -6.79 -0.11 16.05
C LYS A 377 -5.74 0.30 17.10
N ASN A 378 -5.64 -0.43 18.21
CA ASN A 378 -4.66 -0.18 19.28
C ASN A 378 -3.21 -0.41 18.83
N SER A 379 -2.99 -1.21 17.77
CA SER A 379 -1.64 -1.44 17.25
C SER A 379 -0.97 -0.18 16.70
N ASP A 380 -1.76 0.80 16.25
CA ASP A 380 -1.32 2.01 15.55
C ASP A 380 -0.30 1.71 14.43
N PHE A 381 -0.43 0.54 13.80
CA PHE A 381 0.43 0.18 12.67
C PHE A 381 0.05 1.03 11.46
N PRO A 382 1.03 1.50 10.66
CA PRO A 382 0.78 2.30 9.48
C PRO A 382 -0.23 1.64 8.54
N PHE A 383 -0.03 0.36 8.22
CA PHE A 383 -0.93 -0.37 7.33
C PHE A 383 -1.84 -1.31 8.10
N VAL A 384 -3.15 -1.04 8.07
CA VAL A 384 -4.16 -1.97 8.60
C VAL A 384 -5.19 -2.28 7.52
N LYS A 385 -5.32 -3.57 7.18
CA LYS A 385 -6.27 -4.05 6.18
C LYS A 385 -7.14 -5.15 6.75
N VAL A 386 -8.44 -5.03 6.52
CA VAL A 386 -9.42 -6.07 6.85
C VAL A 386 -9.68 -6.89 5.60
N CYS A 387 -9.70 -8.21 5.77
CA CYS A 387 -10.07 -9.20 4.78
C CYS A 387 -11.36 -9.87 5.25
N THR A 388 -12.50 -9.44 4.72
CA THR A 388 -13.82 -9.97 5.08
C THR A 388 -14.36 -10.89 3.98
N PRO A 389 -15.21 -11.88 4.32
CA PRO A 389 -15.94 -12.65 3.31
C PRO A 389 -16.92 -11.80 2.50
N GLU A 390 -17.36 -10.66 3.03
CA GLU A 390 -18.34 -9.77 2.40
C GLU A 390 -17.80 -9.12 1.12
N GLU A 391 -16.50 -8.80 1.09
CA GLU A 391 -15.83 -8.28 -0.11
C GLU A 391 -15.63 -9.35 -1.21
N MET A 392 -15.78 -10.64 -0.86
CA MET A 392 -15.51 -11.78 -1.75
C MET A 392 -16.78 -12.55 -2.15
N VAL A 393 -17.95 -11.96 -1.96
CA VAL A 393 -19.22 -12.59 -2.35
C VAL A 393 -19.26 -12.79 -3.86
N GLY A 394 -19.53 -14.02 -4.29
CA GLY A 394 -19.60 -14.39 -5.72
C GLY A 394 -18.25 -14.71 -6.35
N PHE A 395 -17.14 -14.64 -5.61
CA PHE A 395 -15.83 -15.00 -6.14
C PHE A 395 -15.69 -16.52 -6.28
N THR A 396 -15.02 -16.95 -7.35
CA THR A 396 -14.51 -18.32 -7.48
C THR A 396 -13.35 -18.54 -6.50
N GLU A 397 -13.05 -19.80 -6.17
CA GLU A 397 -11.96 -20.14 -5.24
C GLU A 397 -10.61 -19.52 -5.65
N SER A 398 -10.29 -19.56 -6.96
CA SER A 398 -9.08 -18.94 -7.51
C SER A 398 -9.08 -17.42 -7.35
N ALA A 399 -10.23 -16.77 -7.55
CA ALA A 399 -10.35 -15.33 -7.37
C ALA A 399 -10.20 -14.92 -5.89
N LYS A 400 -10.76 -15.70 -4.95
CA LYS A 400 -10.54 -15.51 -3.51
C LYS A 400 -9.06 -15.63 -3.15
N CYS A 401 -8.39 -16.68 -3.61
CA CYS A 401 -6.96 -16.88 -3.37
C CYS A 401 -6.11 -15.72 -3.90
N LEU A 402 -6.42 -15.24 -5.11
CA LEU A 402 -5.72 -14.10 -5.70
C LEU A 402 -5.95 -12.81 -4.90
N HIS A 403 -7.16 -12.60 -4.41
CA HIS A 403 -7.51 -11.44 -3.60
C HIS A 403 -6.80 -11.47 -2.23
N ILE A 404 -6.86 -12.61 -1.52
CA ILE A 404 -6.14 -12.79 -0.24
C ILE A 404 -4.64 -12.59 -0.47
N ARG A 405 -4.07 -13.21 -1.50
CA ARG A 405 -2.64 -13.02 -1.84
C ARG A 405 -2.30 -11.55 -2.08
N LYS A 406 -3.14 -10.81 -2.81
CA LYS A 406 -2.95 -9.38 -3.04
C LYS A 406 -2.91 -8.59 -1.72
N VAL A 407 -3.82 -8.88 -0.78
CA VAL A 407 -3.83 -8.24 0.55
C VAL A 407 -2.52 -8.46 1.30
N PHE A 408 -1.99 -9.68 1.28
CA PHE A 408 -0.70 -10.00 1.89
C PHE A 408 0.48 -9.33 1.16
N ASP A 409 0.48 -9.34 -0.18
CA ASP A 409 1.51 -8.71 -1.00
C ASP A 409 1.55 -7.18 -0.80
N ASP A 410 0.39 -6.55 -0.57
CA ASP A 410 0.29 -5.14 -0.20
C ASP A 410 0.79 -4.88 1.23
N ALA A 411 0.45 -5.77 2.18
CA ALA A 411 0.94 -5.69 3.56
C ALA A 411 2.47 -5.84 3.65
N TYR A 412 3.06 -6.67 2.79
CA TYR A 412 4.50 -6.81 2.67
C TYR A 412 5.20 -5.57 2.14
N ARG A 413 4.51 -4.52 1.68
CA ARG A 413 5.17 -3.27 1.24
C ARG A 413 5.37 -2.28 2.39
N SER A 414 4.62 -2.42 3.47
CA SER A 414 4.75 -1.57 4.66
C SER A 414 5.81 -2.11 5.63
N GLN A 415 6.39 -1.22 6.44
CA GLN A 415 7.36 -1.61 7.48
C GLN A 415 6.69 -2.35 8.64
N LEU A 416 5.51 -1.89 9.05
CA LEU A 416 4.67 -2.51 10.07
C LEU A 416 3.26 -2.64 9.47
N SER A 417 2.75 -3.86 9.41
CA SER A 417 1.41 -4.12 8.87
C SER A 417 0.59 -5.02 9.77
N CYS A 418 -0.71 -4.78 9.84
CA CYS A 418 -1.70 -5.59 10.52
C CYS A 418 -2.76 -6.03 9.51
N ILE A 419 -2.97 -7.34 9.39
CA ILE A 419 -4.05 -7.93 8.59
C ILE A 419 -5.08 -8.53 9.53
N LEU A 420 -6.33 -8.11 9.42
CA LEU A 420 -7.46 -8.74 10.10
C LEU A 420 -8.20 -9.66 9.13
N VAL A 421 -8.09 -10.97 9.30
CA VAL A 421 -8.84 -11.98 8.54
C VAL A 421 -10.07 -12.38 9.34
N ASP A 422 -11.23 -11.91 8.91
CA ASP A 422 -12.48 -12.15 9.63
C ASP A 422 -13.20 -13.43 9.16
N ASN A 423 -13.72 -14.20 10.11
CA ASN A 423 -14.53 -15.40 9.90
C ASN A 423 -13.90 -16.40 8.91
N ILE A 424 -12.78 -17.00 9.30
CA ILE A 424 -12.03 -17.96 8.47
C ILE A 424 -12.94 -19.05 7.91
N GLU A 425 -13.85 -19.61 8.71
CA GLU A 425 -14.77 -20.66 8.26
C GLU A 425 -15.63 -20.22 7.06
N ARG A 426 -16.00 -18.93 6.97
CA ARG A 426 -16.77 -18.39 5.84
C ARG A 426 -15.89 -18.14 4.63
N LEU A 427 -14.64 -17.72 4.82
CA LEU A 427 -13.67 -17.60 3.71
C LEU A 427 -13.38 -18.96 3.07
N LEU A 428 -13.36 -20.02 3.87
CA LEU A 428 -13.18 -21.40 3.41
C LEU A 428 -14.46 -22.03 2.84
N ASP A 429 -15.58 -21.31 2.76
CA ASP A 429 -16.88 -21.84 2.34
C ASP A 429 -17.31 -23.09 3.14
N TYR A 430 -16.98 -23.14 4.43
CA TYR A 430 -17.24 -24.32 5.25
C TYR A 430 -18.75 -24.55 5.45
N GLY A 431 -19.21 -25.74 5.07
CA GLY A 431 -20.56 -26.24 5.32
C GLY A 431 -20.57 -27.43 6.28
N PRO A 432 -21.42 -27.43 7.34
CA PRO A 432 -21.45 -28.52 8.31
C PRO A 432 -22.13 -29.80 7.78
N ILE A 433 -22.99 -29.71 6.77
CA ILE A 433 -23.72 -30.85 6.20
C ILE A 433 -22.86 -31.49 5.11
N GLY A 434 -22.15 -32.56 5.47
CA GLY A 434 -21.12 -33.19 4.64
C GLY A 434 -19.96 -32.21 4.47
N PRO A 435 -18.88 -32.31 5.27
CA PRO A 435 -17.88 -31.25 5.41
C PRO A 435 -17.29 -30.87 4.05
N ARG A 436 -17.82 -29.78 3.47
CA ARG A 436 -17.36 -29.17 2.23
C ARG A 436 -16.66 -27.89 2.60
N TYR A 437 -15.50 -27.68 2.01
CA TYR A 437 -14.70 -26.48 2.17
C TYR A 437 -13.81 -26.31 0.94
N SER A 438 -13.37 -25.08 0.70
CA SER A 438 -12.44 -24.75 -0.36
C SER A 438 -11.01 -25.15 0.05
N ASN A 439 -10.55 -26.32 -0.41
CA ASN A 439 -9.19 -26.78 -0.11
C ASN A 439 -8.13 -25.84 -0.72
N LEU A 440 -8.40 -25.26 -1.89
CA LEU A 440 -7.48 -24.29 -2.51
C LEU A 440 -7.26 -23.07 -1.60
N THR A 441 -8.33 -22.52 -1.03
CA THR A 441 -8.28 -21.38 -0.12
C THR A 441 -7.61 -21.74 1.20
N LEU A 442 -7.88 -22.95 1.73
CA LEU A 442 -7.23 -23.48 2.93
C LEU A 442 -5.71 -23.55 2.77
N GLN A 443 -5.22 -24.20 1.71
CA GLN A 443 -3.78 -24.33 1.45
C GLN A 443 -3.11 -22.97 1.24
N ALA A 444 -3.77 -22.06 0.52
CA ALA A 444 -3.26 -20.71 0.33
C ALA A 444 -3.10 -19.97 1.67
N LEU A 445 -4.10 -20.04 2.57
CA LEU A 445 -4.04 -19.42 3.89
C LEU A 445 -2.96 -20.04 4.78
N LEU A 446 -2.83 -21.38 4.80
CA LEU A 446 -1.79 -22.06 5.57
C LEU A 446 -0.37 -21.62 5.17
N VAL A 447 -0.13 -21.47 3.86
CA VAL A 447 1.14 -20.96 3.34
C VAL A 447 1.35 -19.50 3.75
N LEU A 448 0.32 -18.65 3.62
CA LEU A 448 0.42 -17.23 3.94
C LEU A 448 0.60 -16.96 5.45
N LEU A 449 0.00 -17.78 6.31
CA LEU A 449 0.15 -17.70 7.78
C LEU A 449 1.54 -18.11 8.28
N LYS A 450 2.31 -18.85 7.48
CA LYS A 450 3.68 -19.29 7.80
C LYS A 450 4.76 -18.53 7.02
N LYS A 451 4.39 -17.77 5.98
CA LYS A 451 5.32 -17.06 5.11
C LYS A 451 5.89 -15.83 5.83
N GLU A 452 7.19 -15.84 6.09
CA GLU A 452 7.86 -14.69 6.68
C GLU A 452 7.85 -13.47 5.74
N PRO A 453 7.64 -12.25 6.28
CA PRO A 453 7.77 -11.03 5.52
C PRO A 453 9.23 -10.77 5.11
N PRO A 454 9.47 -9.96 4.07
CA PRO A 454 10.82 -9.54 3.68
C PRO A 454 11.60 -8.90 4.84
N LYS A 455 12.94 -8.99 4.80
CA LYS A 455 13.82 -8.46 5.85
C LYS A 455 13.50 -7.00 6.18
N GLY A 456 13.36 -6.71 7.47
CA GLY A 456 13.07 -5.37 7.99
C GLY A 456 11.59 -4.97 7.94
N ARG A 457 10.69 -5.85 7.50
CA ARG A 457 9.24 -5.65 7.55
C ARG A 457 8.62 -6.59 8.58
N LYS A 458 7.59 -6.13 9.29
CA LYS A 458 6.89 -6.87 10.34
C LYS A 458 5.40 -6.97 10.01
N LEU A 459 4.83 -8.15 10.26
CA LEU A 459 3.45 -8.47 9.96
C LEU A 459 2.75 -9.09 11.18
N LEU A 460 1.65 -8.46 11.61
CA LEU A 460 0.70 -9.00 12.55
C LEU A 460 -0.52 -9.51 11.79
N ILE A 461 -0.92 -10.76 12.04
CA ILE A 461 -2.14 -11.34 11.47
C ILE A 461 -3.09 -11.64 12.62
N LEU A 462 -4.25 -10.99 12.60
CA LEU A 462 -5.35 -11.27 13.52
C LEU A 462 -6.42 -12.04 12.75
N CYS A 463 -6.76 -13.23 13.23
CA CYS A 463 -7.75 -14.09 12.61
C CYS A 463 -8.93 -14.29 13.55
N THR A 464 -10.16 -14.39 13.03
CA THR A 464 -11.33 -14.74 13.84
C THR A 464 -11.98 -16.03 13.36
N SER A 465 -12.43 -16.85 14.30
CA SER A 465 -13.25 -18.03 13.98
C SER A 465 -14.25 -18.38 15.07
N SER A 466 -15.42 -18.87 14.67
CA SER A 466 -16.44 -19.37 15.59
C SER A 466 -16.41 -20.90 15.77
N ARG A 467 -15.51 -21.61 15.09
CA ARG A 467 -15.51 -23.08 14.99
C ARG A 467 -14.10 -23.64 15.24
N ARG A 468 -13.66 -23.66 16.51
CA ARG A 468 -12.35 -24.23 16.92
C ARG A 468 -12.12 -25.62 16.34
N GLN A 469 -13.06 -26.52 16.56
CA GLN A 469 -12.92 -27.94 16.24
C GLN A 469 -12.68 -28.17 14.75
N VAL A 470 -13.31 -27.36 13.89
CA VAL A 470 -13.10 -27.42 12.43
C VAL A 470 -11.67 -26.99 12.07
N LEU A 471 -11.14 -25.96 12.72
CA LEU A 471 -9.76 -25.52 12.49
C LEU A 471 -8.72 -26.51 13.04
N GLU A 472 -9.07 -27.24 14.09
CA GLU A 472 -8.26 -28.32 14.64
C GLU A 472 -8.19 -29.51 13.67
N ASP A 473 -9.34 -29.94 13.15
CA ASP A 473 -9.44 -31.02 12.15
C ASP A 473 -8.72 -30.67 10.83
N MET A 474 -8.65 -29.37 10.49
CA MET A 474 -7.92 -28.85 9.32
C MET A 474 -6.43 -28.57 9.59
N GLU A 475 -5.92 -28.89 10.78
CA GLU A 475 -4.54 -28.62 11.24
C GLU A 475 -4.13 -27.13 11.20
N MET A 476 -5.09 -26.21 11.06
CA MET A 476 -4.82 -24.78 10.93
C MET A 476 -4.39 -24.15 12.26
N LEU A 477 -4.81 -24.71 13.40
CA LEU A 477 -4.37 -24.23 14.72
C LEU A 477 -2.84 -24.24 14.87
N SER A 478 -2.16 -25.20 14.26
CA SER A 478 -0.69 -25.31 14.29
C SER A 478 0.04 -24.19 13.51
N ALA A 479 -0.67 -23.48 12.63
CA ALA A 479 -0.11 -22.38 11.85
C ALA A 479 -0.11 -21.05 12.61
N PHE A 480 -0.87 -20.94 13.72
CA PHE A 480 -0.94 -19.74 14.53
C PHE A 480 0.16 -19.72 15.59
N THR A 481 0.71 -18.53 15.85
CA THR A 481 1.65 -18.29 16.96
C THR A 481 0.93 -18.39 18.30
N ALA A 482 -0.29 -17.87 18.38
CA ALA A 482 -1.10 -17.88 19.59
C ALA A 482 -2.59 -18.00 19.28
N VAL A 483 -3.34 -18.55 20.25
CA VAL A 483 -4.80 -18.69 20.18
C VAL A 483 -5.40 -18.05 21.43
N LEU A 484 -6.25 -17.05 21.24
CA LEU A 484 -6.98 -16.34 22.28
C LEU A 484 -8.44 -16.79 22.29
N HIS A 485 -8.90 -17.29 23.44
CA HIS A 485 -10.28 -17.74 23.61
C HIS A 485 -11.18 -16.59 24.07
N VAL A 486 -12.21 -16.28 23.30
CA VAL A 486 -13.24 -15.28 23.61
C VAL A 486 -14.50 -15.99 24.14
N PRO A 487 -14.71 -16.03 25.47
CA PRO A 487 -15.84 -16.72 26.05
C PRO A 487 -17.15 -15.93 25.87
N ASN A 488 -18.27 -16.64 25.99
CA ASN A 488 -19.58 -16.01 26.19
C ASN A 488 -19.73 -15.50 27.64
N LEU A 489 -20.72 -14.65 27.87
CA LEU A 489 -21.09 -14.24 29.21
C LEU A 489 -21.64 -15.43 29.97
N SER A 490 -20.91 -15.84 31.02
CA SER A 490 -21.21 -17.02 31.83
C SER A 490 -21.70 -16.72 33.25
N GLN A 491 -21.41 -15.53 33.76
CA GLN A 491 -21.74 -15.10 35.12
C GLN A 491 -22.84 -14.04 35.10
N PRO A 492 -23.75 -14.04 36.09
CA PRO A 492 -24.73 -12.96 36.29
C PRO A 492 -24.10 -11.57 36.33
N ASP A 493 -22.94 -11.44 36.98
CA ASP A 493 -22.24 -10.16 37.14
C ASP A 493 -21.78 -9.60 35.78
N HIS A 494 -21.33 -10.46 34.86
CA HIS A 494 -20.99 -10.07 33.50
C HIS A 494 -22.20 -9.50 32.76
N LEU A 495 -23.36 -10.15 32.90
CA LEU A 495 -24.60 -9.71 32.27
C LEU A 495 -25.06 -8.35 32.83
N MET A 496 -24.96 -8.17 34.15
CA MET A 496 -25.30 -6.90 34.80
C MET A 496 -24.38 -5.77 34.36
N ALA A 497 -23.07 -5.99 34.22
CA ALA A 497 -22.13 -4.98 33.74
C ALA A 497 -22.50 -4.45 32.34
N VAL A 498 -22.90 -5.34 31.42
CA VAL A 498 -23.37 -4.93 30.08
C VAL A 498 -24.68 -4.14 30.16
N LEU A 499 -25.61 -4.56 31.01
CA LEU A 499 -26.91 -3.91 31.16
C LEU A 499 -26.78 -2.51 31.76
N GLU A 500 -25.87 -2.33 32.72
CA GLU A 500 -25.53 -1.04 33.32
C GLU A 500 -24.95 -0.08 32.29
N GLU A 501 -24.04 -0.54 31.42
CA GLU A 501 -23.44 0.28 30.35
C GLU A 501 -24.43 0.62 29.21
N SER A 502 -25.55 -0.11 29.10
CA SER A 502 -26.51 0.06 28.01
C SER A 502 -27.50 1.22 28.18
N ASP A 503 -27.62 1.79 29.39
CA ASP A 503 -28.54 2.87 29.79
C ASP A 503 -30.02 2.66 29.42
N VAL A 504 -30.45 1.42 29.14
CA VAL A 504 -31.85 1.11 28.76
C VAL A 504 -32.76 0.86 29.97
N PHE A 505 -32.18 0.33 31.05
CA PHE A 505 -32.90 -0.13 32.24
C PHE A 505 -32.72 0.84 33.39
N THR A 506 -33.79 1.13 34.12
CA THR A 506 -33.69 1.97 35.32
C THR A 506 -33.00 1.21 36.46
N LYS A 507 -32.52 1.91 37.49
CA LYS A 507 -31.94 1.27 38.69
C LYS A 507 -32.89 0.27 39.36
N LYS A 508 -34.20 0.52 39.29
CA LYS A 508 -35.23 -0.41 39.80
C LYS A 508 -35.32 -1.67 38.95
N ASP A 509 -35.25 -1.52 37.63
CA ASP A 509 -35.25 -2.63 36.67
C ASP A 509 -34.02 -3.51 36.81
N LEU A 510 -32.83 -2.90 36.92
CA LEU A 510 -31.57 -3.60 37.16
C LEU A 510 -31.60 -4.40 38.47
N SER A 511 -32.17 -3.83 39.54
CA SER A 511 -32.35 -4.53 40.82
C SER A 511 -33.36 -5.69 40.73
N ALA A 512 -34.36 -5.59 39.85
CA ALA A 512 -35.32 -6.66 39.60
C ALA A 512 -34.71 -7.78 38.73
N LEU A 513 -33.91 -7.40 37.73
CA LEU A 513 -33.16 -8.32 36.86
C LEU A 513 -32.11 -9.08 37.68
N SER A 514 -31.28 -8.39 38.45
CA SER A 514 -30.26 -9.00 39.31
C SER A 514 -30.87 -10.08 40.21
N ARG A 515 -31.99 -9.79 40.89
CA ARG A 515 -32.67 -10.77 41.76
C ARG A 515 -33.20 -12.00 41.02
N LYS A 516 -33.64 -11.84 39.77
CA LYS A 516 -34.18 -12.95 38.95
C LYS A 516 -33.07 -13.78 38.29
N ILE A 517 -31.95 -13.15 37.97
CA ILE A 517 -30.81 -13.79 37.31
C ILE A 517 -29.93 -14.51 38.35
N LEU A 518 -29.92 -14.04 39.61
CA LEU A 518 -29.14 -14.64 40.69
C LEU A 518 -29.50 -16.13 40.86
N GLY A 519 -28.49 -17.01 40.80
CA GLY A 519 -28.65 -18.45 40.94
C GLY A 519 -28.91 -19.22 39.63
N HIS A 520 -29.15 -18.52 38.51
CA HIS A 520 -29.31 -19.15 37.20
C HIS A 520 -28.00 -19.14 36.40
N ARG A 521 -27.82 -20.16 35.55
CA ARG A 521 -26.71 -20.20 34.61
C ARG A 521 -27.00 -19.29 33.43
N VAL A 522 -26.05 -18.41 33.13
CA VAL A 522 -26.10 -17.51 31.96
C VAL A 522 -25.15 -18.06 30.90
N PHE A 523 -25.57 -18.08 29.64
CA PHE A 523 -24.67 -18.40 28.53
C PHE A 523 -25.12 -17.67 27.26
N ILE A 524 -24.66 -16.42 27.09
CA ILE A 524 -25.04 -15.62 25.93
C ILE A 524 -23.84 -14.86 25.34
N GLY A 525 -23.81 -14.73 24.01
CA GLY A 525 -22.82 -13.90 23.32
C GLY A 525 -23.20 -12.42 23.37
N ILE A 526 -22.21 -11.54 23.56
CA ILE A 526 -22.42 -10.09 23.70
C ILE A 526 -23.24 -9.47 22.55
N LYS A 527 -22.99 -9.89 21.30
CA LYS A 527 -23.70 -9.35 20.13
C LYS A 527 -25.19 -9.71 20.15
N LYS A 528 -25.51 -10.92 20.63
CA LYS A 528 -26.90 -11.37 20.76
C LYS A 528 -27.59 -10.66 21.92
N LEU A 529 -26.91 -10.53 23.06
CA LEU A 529 -27.40 -9.78 24.22
C LEU A 529 -27.74 -8.32 23.86
N LEU A 530 -26.86 -7.63 23.14
CA LEU A 530 -27.10 -6.26 22.68
C LEU A 530 -28.34 -6.15 21.78
N ALA A 531 -28.57 -7.14 20.90
CA ALA A 531 -29.78 -7.18 20.09
C ALA A 531 -31.06 -7.38 20.93
N LEU A 532 -30.98 -8.16 22.01
CA LEU A 532 -32.09 -8.31 22.96
C LEU A 532 -32.36 -7.01 23.74
N ILE A 533 -31.30 -6.28 24.10
CA ILE A 533 -31.41 -4.97 24.76
C ILE A 533 -32.07 -3.95 23.82
N ASP A 534 -31.70 -3.92 22.53
CA ASP A 534 -32.34 -3.03 21.56
C ASP A 534 -33.82 -3.37 21.36
N MET A 535 -34.18 -4.66 21.34
CA MET A 535 -35.57 -5.09 21.28
C MET A 535 -36.35 -4.66 22.53
N ALA A 536 -35.74 -4.79 23.71
CA ALA A 536 -36.33 -4.34 24.96
C ALA A 536 -36.52 -2.81 24.99
N ARG A 537 -35.60 -2.04 24.39
CA ARG A 537 -35.70 -0.57 24.28
C ARG A 537 -36.96 -0.12 23.53
N GLN A 538 -37.42 -0.89 22.54
CA GLN A 538 -38.65 -0.60 21.79
C GLN A 538 -39.94 -0.95 22.54
N THR A 539 -39.83 -1.60 23.70
CA THR A 539 -40.98 -1.99 24.51
C THR A 539 -41.33 -0.88 25.52
N GLU A 540 -42.61 -0.73 25.85
CA GLU A 540 -43.06 0.18 26.92
C GLU A 540 -42.38 -0.16 28.25
N GLU A 541 -42.01 0.88 29.01
CA GLU A 541 -41.29 0.78 30.29
C GLU A 541 -41.77 -0.33 31.25
N PRO A 542 -43.08 -0.49 31.56
CA PRO A 542 -43.52 -1.51 32.50
C PRO A 542 -43.30 -2.95 32.02
N TYR A 543 -43.16 -3.18 30.70
CA TYR A 543 -42.99 -4.51 30.12
C TYR A 543 -41.56 -4.83 29.69
N ARG A 544 -40.62 -3.86 29.72
CA ARG A 544 -39.23 -4.05 29.26
C ARG A 544 -38.52 -5.21 29.95
N VAL A 545 -38.59 -5.27 31.28
CA VAL A 545 -37.92 -6.31 32.09
C VAL A 545 -38.48 -7.70 31.78
N ILE A 546 -39.81 -7.82 31.69
CA ILE A 546 -40.48 -9.09 31.42
C ILE A 546 -40.14 -9.55 29.99
N LYS A 547 -40.20 -8.64 29.02
CA LYS A 547 -39.89 -8.93 27.63
C LYS A 547 -38.44 -9.36 27.44
N PHE A 548 -37.50 -8.66 28.08
CA PHE A 548 -36.08 -9.00 28.04
C PHE A 548 -35.81 -10.40 28.61
N LEU A 549 -36.33 -10.71 29.80
CA LEU A 549 -36.15 -12.01 30.44
C LEU A 549 -36.75 -13.15 29.61
N SER A 550 -37.98 -12.98 29.11
CA SER A 550 -38.62 -13.97 28.25
C SER A 550 -37.80 -14.26 26.99
N LYS A 551 -37.22 -13.22 26.36
CA LYS A 551 -36.35 -13.42 25.18
C LYS A 551 -34.98 -13.99 25.52
N LEU A 552 -34.45 -13.65 26.69
CA LEU A 552 -33.19 -14.22 27.17
C LEU A 552 -33.33 -15.74 27.41
N GLU A 553 -34.48 -16.16 27.95
CA GLU A 553 -34.82 -17.57 28.18
C GLU A 553 -35.07 -18.32 26.86
N GLU A 554 -35.85 -17.75 25.93
CA GLU A 554 -36.12 -18.34 24.61
C GLU A 554 -34.82 -18.63 23.82
N GLU A 555 -33.82 -17.77 23.94
CA GLU A 555 -32.52 -17.90 23.25
C GLU A 555 -31.54 -18.82 23.99
N GLY A 556 -31.96 -19.46 25.08
CA GLY A 556 -31.11 -20.30 25.93
C GLY A 556 -30.01 -19.54 26.65
N GLY A 557 -30.13 -18.21 26.73
CA GLY A 557 -29.18 -17.34 27.41
C GLY A 557 -29.28 -17.42 28.93
N LEU A 558 -30.40 -17.91 29.46
CA LEU A 558 -30.65 -18.14 30.88
C LEU A 558 -31.36 -19.48 31.05
N ASP A 559 -30.72 -20.39 31.79
CA ASP A 559 -31.27 -21.72 32.05
C ASP A 559 -32.17 -21.67 33.28
N MET A 560 -33.49 -21.51 33.06
CA MET A 560 -34.55 -21.66 34.07
C MET A 560 -34.97 -23.13 34.20
N GLY A 561 -34.01 -24.07 34.21
CA GLY A 561 -34.29 -25.48 34.50
C GLY A 561 -34.97 -25.61 35.86
N SER A 562 -36.22 -26.09 35.84
CA SER A 562 -37.15 -26.36 36.96
C SER A 562 -36.53 -26.19 38.35
N SER A 563 -37.06 -25.24 39.11
CA SER A 563 -36.92 -25.12 40.56
C SER A 563 -36.70 -26.50 41.17
N ILE A 564 -35.49 -26.78 41.66
CA ILE A 564 -35.28 -27.91 42.55
C ILE A 564 -36.16 -27.61 43.75
N GLN A 565 -37.30 -28.32 43.84
CA GLN A 565 -38.23 -28.29 44.96
C GLN A 565 -37.53 -28.68 46.27
#